data_AF-A0A2H4X1V5-F1
#
_entry.id   AF-A0A2H4X1V5-F1
#
_cell.length_a   1.000
_cell.length_b   1.000
_cell.length_c   1.000
_cell.angle_alpha   90.00
_cell.angle_beta   90.00
_cell.angle_gamma   90.00
#
_symmetry.space_group_name_H-M   'P 1'
#
loop_
_entity.id
_entity.type
_entity.pdbx_description
1 polymer ?
#
loop_
_entity_poly.entity_id
_entity_poly.type
_entity_poly.pdbx_seq_one_letter_code
_entity_poly.pdbx_strand_id
1 'polypeptide(L)'
;MHSAIQLLQLLLVALPAVANAGGCVTKACTLDCQPGKTCVVQTVTCIRAPCPPIQTCVATFSGSKGSNGVEGSPTCTMECGDFQECRIYEPDDSEYCADVCAEGRCPEGFTCELQEVQCIRAPCPPVATCNNATGTQSDY
;
A
#
# COMPACT_ATOMS: atom_id res chain seq x y z
N MET A 1 -68.21 -26.14 -14.10
CA MET A 1 -67.16 -25.09 -14.10
C MET A 1 -66.54 -25.05 -12.71
N HIS A 2 -65.31 -25.56 -12.64
CA HIS A 2 -64.27 -25.42 -11.60
C HIS A 2 -64.69 -25.31 -10.12
N SER A 3 -64.78 -26.47 -9.44
CA SER A 3 -64.60 -26.58 -7.99
C SER A 3 -63.21 -27.13 -7.69
N ALA A 4 -62.55 -26.42 -6.79
CA ALA A 4 -61.22 -26.66 -6.28
C ALA A 4 -61.20 -27.77 -5.22
N ILE A 5 -59.97 -28.12 -4.80
CA ILE A 5 -59.55 -28.60 -3.46
C ILE A 5 -59.00 -30.03 -3.42
N GLN A 6 -57.65 -30.06 -3.35
CA GLN A 6 -56.80 -30.95 -2.55
C GLN A 6 -56.64 -32.43 -2.99
N LEU A 7 -55.51 -33.11 -2.82
CA LEU A 7 -54.37 -33.00 -1.91
C LEU A 7 -53.09 -33.57 -2.56
N LEU A 8 -51.97 -32.88 -2.33
CA LEU A 8 -50.74 -33.47 -1.76
C LEU A 8 -50.08 -34.66 -2.48
N GLN A 9 -49.08 -34.38 -3.32
CA GLN A 9 -47.87 -35.22 -3.34
C GLN A 9 -46.61 -34.35 -3.34
N LEU A 10 -45.93 -34.41 -2.19
CA LEU A 10 -44.57 -33.93 -1.97
C LEU A 10 -43.62 -34.54 -3.01
N LEU A 11 -42.85 -33.67 -3.66
CA LEU A 11 -41.50 -34.00 -4.12
C LEU A 11 -40.60 -32.80 -3.78
N LEU A 12 -40.15 -32.77 -2.52
CA LEU A 12 -38.74 -32.43 -2.25
C LEU A 12 -37.92 -33.43 -3.07
N VAL A 13 -36.85 -33.09 -3.79
CA VAL A 13 -35.51 -32.63 -3.39
C VAL A 13 -34.79 -32.40 -4.74
N ALA A 14 -33.75 -31.59 -4.95
CA ALA A 14 -32.86 -30.80 -4.14
C ALA A 14 -32.36 -29.67 -5.05
N LEU A 15 -32.29 -28.43 -4.56
CA LEU A 15 -31.41 -27.47 -5.22
C LEU A 15 -29.98 -28.03 -5.13
N PRO A 16 -29.11 -27.84 -6.14
CA PRO A 16 -27.69 -27.94 -5.89
C PRO A 16 -27.39 -26.91 -4.80
N ALA A 17 -27.11 -27.40 -3.59
CA ALA A 17 -26.40 -26.62 -2.61
C ALA A 17 -25.14 -26.13 -3.34
N VAL A 18 -25.07 -24.83 -3.60
CA VAL A 18 -23.77 -24.21 -3.78
C VAL A 18 -23.07 -24.52 -2.47
N ALA A 19 -22.17 -25.49 -2.51
CA ALA A 19 -21.20 -25.65 -1.45
C ALA A 19 -20.30 -24.41 -1.58
N ASN A 20 -20.80 -23.27 -1.10
CA ASN A 20 -19.96 -22.38 -0.31
C ASN A 20 -19.60 -23.22 0.91
N ALA A 21 -18.64 -24.12 0.71
CA ALA A 21 -17.74 -24.50 1.77
C ALA A 21 -17.02 -23.21 2.15
N GLY A 22 -17.69 -22.41 2.97
CA GLY A 22 -17.09 -21.51 3.92
C GLY A 22 -16.29 -22.33 4.91
N GLY A 23 -15.29 -23.05 4.41
CA GLY A 23 -14.07 -23.31 5.14
C GLY A 23 -13.30 -22.00 5.08
N CYS A 24 -13.69 -21.04 5.91
CA CYS A 24 -12.80 -19.95 6.28
C CYS A 24 -11.69 -20.57 7.11
N VAL A 25 -10.78 -21.31 6.46
CA VAL A 25 -9.42 -21.37 6.96
C VAL A 25 -8.90 -19.99 6.63
N THR A 26 -9.02 -19.06 7.57
CA THR A 26 -8.12 -17.92 7.62
C THR A 26 -6.72 -18.53 7.50
N LYS A 27 -6.16 -18.56 6.29
CA LYS A 27 -4.79 -18.98 6.01
C LYS A 27 -3.91 -17.91 6.62
N ALA A 28 -3.86 -17.97 7.94
CA ALA A 28 -3.00 -17.15 8.74
C ALA A 28 -1.59 -17.45 8.26
N CYS A 29 -0.88 -16.40 7.94
CA CYS A 29 0.55 -16.45 7.82
C CYS A 29 1.12 -17.07 9.09
N THR A 30 1.89 -18.15 8.94
CA THR A 30 2.57 -18.87 10.02
C THR A 30 4.07 -18.61 10.01
N LEU A 31 4.55 -17.79 9.07
CA LEU A 31 5.95 -17.42 8.96
C LEU A 31 6.30 -16.41 10.05
N ASP A 32 7.21 -16.78 10.95
CA ASP A 32 7.81 -15.87 11.93
C ASP A 32 8.71 -14.87 11.20
N CYS A 33 8.13 -13.72 10.86
CA CYS A 33 8.87 -12.63 10.23
C CYS A 33 9.69 -11.86 11.27
N GLN A 34 10.87 -11.40 10.85
CA GLN A 34 11.65 -10.45 11.64
C GLN A 34 10.82 -9.18 11.94
N PRO A 35 11.10 -8.49 13.06
CA PRO A 35 10.46 -7.21 13.38
C PRO A 35 10.49 -6.24 12.20
N GLY A 36 9.38 -5.50 11.99
CA GLY A 36 9.23 -4.57 10.86
C GLY A 36 8.79 -5.21 9.53
N LYS A 37 8.70 -6.55 9.46
CA LYS A 37 8.18 -7.26 8.29
C LYS A 37 6.82 -7.88 8.58
N THR A 38 5.93 -7.84 7.60
CA THR A 38 4.62 -8.49 7.64
C THR A 38 4.63 -9.70 6.74
N CYS A 39 4.16 -10.83 7.25
CA CYS A 39 3.94 -12.00 6.41
C CYS A 39 2.72 -11.77 5.51
N VAL A 40 2.91 -11.97 4.21
CA VAL A 40 1.85 -11.94 3.21
C VAL A 40 1.80 -13.28 2.48
N VAL A 41 0.58 -13.74 2.20
CA VAL A 41 0.33 -14.92 1.37
C VAL A 41 0.26 -14.46 -0.08
N GLN A 42 1.15 -14.99 -0.94
CA GLN A 42 1.17 -14.69 -2.37
C GLN A 42 0.67 -15.89 -3.16
N THR A 43 -0.31 -15.67 -4.03
CA THR A 43 -0.75 -16.66 -5.00
C THR A 43 0.25 -16.72 -6.14
N VAL A 44 0.80 -17.90 -6.41
CA VAL A 44 1.77 -18.10 -7.49
C VAL A 44 1.13 -18.84 -8.65
N THR A 45 1.49 -18.43 -9.87
CA THR A 45 1.17 -19.17 -11.08
C THR A 45 2.31 -20.13 -11.37
N CYS A 46 2.02 -21.43 -11.39
CA CYS A 46 2.99 -22.47 -11.69
C CYS A 46 2.58 -23.24 -12.95
N ILE A 47 3.57 -23.87 -13.60
CA ILE A 47 3.39 -24.51 -14.91
C ILE A 47 2.46 -25.75 -14.83
N ARG A 48 2.34 -26.38 -13.65
CA ARG A 48 1.49 -27.55 -13.42
C ARG A 48 0.70 -27.41 -12.12
N ALA A 49 -0.62 -27.44 -12.20
CA ALA A 49 -1.51 -27.34 -11.05
C ALA A 49 -1.51 -28.62 -10.19
N PRO A 50 -1.77 -28.52 -8.87
CA PRO A 50 -2.14 -27.31 -8.12
C PRO A 50 -0.94 -26.47 -7.65
N CYS A 51 -1.09 -25.15 -7.67
CA CYS A 51 -0.10 -24.18 -7.18
C CYS A 51 -0.53 -23.68 -5.80
N PRO A 52 -0.02 -24.27 -4.69
CA PRO A 52 -0.31 -23.75 -3.37
C PRO A 52 0.28 -22.33 -3.22
N PRO A 53 -0.41 -21.42 -2.51
CA PRO A 53 0.12 -20.08 -2.28
C PRO A 53 1.34 -20.16 -1.36
N ILE A 54 2.30 -19.26 -1.59
CA ILE A 54 3.52 -19.13 -0.79
C ILE A 54 3.34 -18.06 0.29
N GLN A 55 4.12 -18.13 1.36
CA GLN A 55 4.17 -17.12 2.40
C GLN A 55 5.50 -16.38 2.30
N THR A 56 5.47 -15.05 2.29
CA THR A 56 6.67 -14.20 2.15
C THR A 56 6.63 -13.07 3.16
N CYS A 57 7.74 -12.77 3.83
CA CYS A 57 7.88 -11.57 4.65
C CYS A 57 8.18 -10.37 3.76
N VAL A 58 7.31 -9.36 3.76
CA VAL A 58 7.53 -8.07 3.07
C VAL A 58 7.70 -6.96 4.11
N ALA A 59 8.44 -5.91 3.76
CA ALA A 59 8.54 -4.73 4.63
C ALA A 59 7.15 -4.12 4.85
N THR A 60 6.85 -3.75 6.09
CA THR A 60 5.58 -3.11 6.43
C THR A 60 5.73 -1.63 6.09
N PHE A 61 5.25 -1.21 4.91
CA PHE A 61 5.20 0.21 4.55
C PHE A 61 4.07 0.87 5.34
N SER A 62 4.35 1.23 6.59
CA SER A 62 3.51 2.13 7.37
C SER A 62 3.80 3.56 6.92
N GLY A 63 3.09 4.00 5.88
CA GLY A 63 2.96 5.42 5.61
C GLY A 63 2.25 6.11 6.78
N SER A 64 2.78 7.27 7.17
CA SER A 64 2.19 8.33 8.02
C SER A 64 2.77 8.48 9.43
N LYS A 65 3.42 9.64 9.63
CA LYS A 65 3.47 10.49 10.84
C LYS A 65 3.45 9.77 12.19
N GLY A 66 4.59 9.83 12.88
CA GLY A 66 4.65 9.87 14.35
C GLY A 66 5.13 8.58 15.02
N SER A 67 6.36 8.65 15.51
CA SER A 67 6.76 8.16 16.85
C SER A 67 6.53 6.68 17.20
N ASN A 68 7.51 5.83 16.88
CA ASN A 68 8.28 5.01 17.82
C ASN A 68 9.06 3.95 17.04
N GLY A 69 10.38 4.06 17.04
CA GLY A 69 11.25 3.08 16.40
C GLY A 69 11.09 1.71 17.03
N VAL A 70 10.85 0.70 16.20
CA VAL A 70 11.06 -0.70 16.56
C VAL A 70 12.53 -0.99 16.30
N GLU A 71 13.26 -1.32 17.36
CA GLU A 71 14.68 -1.67 17.33
C GLU A 71 14.99 -2.68 16.21
N GLY A 72 15.89 -2.30 15.30
CA GLY A 72 16.51 -3.20 14.32
C GLY A 72 16.19 -2.95 12.83
N SER A 73 15.39 -1.94 12.49
CA SER A 73 15.29 -1.39 11.13
C SER A 73 16.01 -0.05 11.09
N PRO A 74 16.71 0.36 10.01
CA PRO A 74 17.21 1.73 9.94
C PRO A 74 15.98 2.63 9.97
N THR A 75 15.71 3.21 11.13
CA THR A 75 14.67 4.20 11.30
C THR A 75 15.36 5.53 11.13
N CYS A 76 14.93 6.30 10.14
CA CYS A 76 15.47 7.63 9.91
C CYS A 76 15.27 8.47 11.20
N THR A 77 16.36 8.92 11.80
CA THR A 77 16.38 9.59 13.11
C THR A 77 16.50 11.11 12.99
N MET A 78 16.91 11.63 11.83
CA MET A 78 17.04 13.06 11.62
C MET A 78 15.68 13.79 11.62
N GLU A 79 15.67 15.00 12.18
CA GLU A 79 14.54 15.90 12.10
C GLU A 79 14.56 16.64 10.76
N CYS A 80 13.44 16.62 10.05
CA CYS A 80 13.24 17.31 8.78
C CYS A 80 12.26 18.47 8.92
N GLY A 81 12.24 19.39 7.96
CA GLY A 81 11.31 20.54 7.96
C GLY A 81 9.84 20.13 7.77
N ASP A 82 8.92 21.10 7.95
CA ASP A 82 7.46 20.89 7.96
C ASP A 82 6.87 20.21 6.71
N PHE A 83 7.59 20.27 5.59
CA PHE A 83 7.20 19.63 4.32
C PHE A 83 8.26 18.68 3.80
N GLN A 84 8.97 18.04 4.72
CA GLN A 84 9.99 17.07 4.38
C GLN A 84 9.74 15.75 5.10
N GLU A 85 10.10 14.67 4.43
CA GLU A 85 10.05 13.33 4.95
C GLU A 85 11.47 12.79 5.09
N CYS A 86 11.75 12.20 6.25
CA CYS A 86 13.00 11.53 6.55
C CYS A 86 13.05 10.20 5.79
N ARG A 87 14.05 10.00 4.95
CA ARG A 87 14.23 8.79 4.14
C ARG A 87 15.66 8.27 4.25
N ILE A 88 15.84 6.98 3.94
CA ILE A 88 17.14 6.31 3.95
C ILE A 88 17.55 5.99 2.52
N TYR A 89 18.81 6.26 2.20
CA TYR A 89 19.41 5.96 0.91
C TYR A 89 20.00 4.55 0.94
N GLU A 90 19.29 3.60 0.32
CA GLU A 90 19.60 2.16 0.37
C GLU A 90 21.00 1.71 -0.15
N PRO A 91 21.81 2.55 -0.82
CA PRO A 91 23.20 2.18 -1.13
C PRO A 91 24.19 2.27 0.04
N ASP A 92 23.96 3.15 1.01
CA ASP A 92 24.90 3.39 2.12
C ASP A 92 24.23 3.63 3.48
N ASP A 93 22.91 3.39 3.55
CA ASP A 93 22.06 3.60 4.72
C ASP A 93 22.10 5.05 5.27
N SER A 94 22.56 6.03 4.47
CA SER A 94 22.55 7.43 4.88
C SER A 94 21.13 8.00 4.94
N GLU A 95 20.89 8.84 5.94
CA GLU A 95 19.62 9.54 6.12
C GLU A 95 19.60 10.84 5.31
N TYR A 96 18.45 11.18 4.74
CA TYR A 96 18.23 12.45 4.05
C TYR A 96 16.78 12.92 4.19
N CYS A 97 16.59 14.24 4.10
CA CYS A 97 15.26 14.85 4.04
C CYS A 97 14.83 15.02 2.58
N ALA A 98 13.69 14.43 2.21
CA ALA A 98 13.08 14.57 0.89
C ALA A 98 11.88 15.50 0.97
N ASP A 99 11.71 16.38 -0.02
CA ASP A 99 10.52 17.22 -0.09
C ASP A 99 9.25 16.38 -0.35
N VAL A 100 8.14 16.78 0.29
CA VAL A 100 6.80 16.26 0.01
C VAL A 100 5.83 17.38 -0.32
N CYS A 101 4.95 17.15 -1.30
CA CYS A 101 3.81 18.04 -1.54
C CYS A 101 2.66 17.64 -0.60
N ALA A 102 2.26 18.58 0.25
CA ALA A 102 1.13 18.45 1.16
C ALA A 102 0.30 19.74 1.17
N GLU A 103 -0.93 19.66 1.66
CA GLU A 103 -1.80 20.83 1.84
C GLU A 103 -1.09 21.89 2.70
N GLY A 104 -1.21 23.16 2.29
CA GLY A 104 -0.57 24.29 2.97
C GLY A 104 0.91 24.51 2.64
N ARG A 105 1.56 23.65 1.83
CA ARG A 105 2.93 23.90 1.36
C ARG A 105 3.00 25.12 0.43
N CYS A 106 2.02 25.25 -0.46
CA CYS A 106 1.93 26.33 -1.43
C CYS A 106 0.78 27.28 -1.07
N PRO A 107 0.92 28.59 -1.35
CA PRO A 107 -0.16 29.56 -1.16
C PRO A 107 -1.32 29.30 -2.12
N GLU A 108 -2.47 29.91 -1.84
CA GLU A 108 -3.65 29.82 -2.70
C GLU A 108 -3.35 30.25 -4.14
N GLY A 109 -3.89 29.51 -5.12
CA GLY A 109 -3.62 29.74 -6.54
C GLY A 109 -2.35 29.05 -7.07
N PHE A 110 -1.58 28.39 -6.22
CA PHE A 110 -0.39 27.62 -6.61
C PHE A 110 -0.58 26.13 -6.34
N THR A 111 -0.06 25.32 -7.26
CA THR A 111 -0.01 23.85 -7.17
C THR A 111 1.40 23.43 -6.79
N CYS A 112 1.51 22.55 -5.80
CA CYS A 112 2.78 21.92 -5.46
C CYS A 112 3.08 20.77 -6.42
N GLU A 113 4.26 20.77 -7.00
CA GLU A 113 4.77 19.68 -7.84
C GLU A 113 6.18 19.29 -7.40
N LEU A 114 6.46 17.98 -7.33
CA LEU A 114 7.80 17.47 -7.11
C LEU A 114 8.54 17.43 -8.45
N GLN A 115 9.64 18.16 -8.54
CA GLN A 115 10.48 18.23 -9.72
C GLN A 115 11.75 17.40 -9.52
N GLU A 116 11.95 16.42 -10.40
CA GLU A 116 13.18 15.63 -10.43
C GLU A 116 14.39 16.54 -10.71
N VAL A 117 15.46 16.34 -9.94
CA VAL A 117 16.69 17.13 -10.08
C VAL A 117 17.88 16.21 -10.31
N GLN A 118 18.84 16.71 -11.10
CA GLN A 118 20.12 16.06 -11.26
C GLN A 118 21.12 16.72 -10.30
N CYS A 119 21.74 15.91 -9.45
CA CYS A 119 22.74 16.38 -8.50
C CYS A 119 24.06 15.62 -8.70
N ILE A 120 25.16 16.21 -8.23
CA ILE A 120 26.51 15.63 -8.42
C ILE A 120 26.71 14.39 -7.54
N ARG A 121 26.00 14.30 -6.41
CA ARG A 121 26.12 13.25 -5.41
C ARG A 121 24.75 12.80 -4.94
N ALA A 122 24.46 11.51 -5.02
CA ALA A 122 23.21 10.94 -4.54
C ALA A 122 23.09 10.99 -2.99
N PRO A 123 21.87 10.96 -2.43
CA PRO A 123 20.57 10.96 -3.13
C PRO A 123 20.23 12.32 -3.77
N CYS A 124 19.55 12.29 -4.92
CA CYS A 124 18.96 13.47 -5.56
C CYS A 124 17.44 13.43 -5.35
N PRO A 125 16.93 13.72 -4.14
CA PRO A 125 15.49 13.76 -3.94
C PRO A 125 14.86 14.84 -4.83
N PRO A 126 13.65 14.62 -5.36
CA PRO A 126 12.90 15.67 -6.02
C PRO A 126 12.71 16.89 -5.11
N VAL A 127 12.67 18.06 -5.72
CA VAL A 127 12.43 19.34 -5.01
C VAL A 127 11.00 19.75 -5.24
N ALA A 128 10.29 20.18 -4.20
CA ALA A 128 8.94 20.69 -4.37
C ALA A 128 8.95 22.14 -4.85
N THR A 129 8.22 22.37 -5.93
CA THR A 129 8.06 23.69 -6.56
C THR A 129 6.58 24.08 -6.52
N CYS A 130 6.30 25.33 -6.18
CA CYS A 130 4.95 25.90 -6.26
C CYS A 130 4.77 26.57 -7.62
N ASN A 131 4.00 25.93 -8.51
CA ASN A 131 3.70 26.44 -9.84
C ASN A 131 2.32 27.08 -9.85
N ASN A 132 2.16 28.20 -10.56
CA ASN A 132 0.86 28.85 -10.66
C ASN A 132 -0.12 27.94 -11.42
N ALA A 133 -1.30 27.68 -10.86
CA ALA A 133 -2.34 26.87 -11.50
C ALA A 133 -2.81 27.45 -12.85
N THR A 134 -2.56 28.74 -13.09
CA THR A 134 -2.74 29.39 -14.39
C THR A 134 -1.40 29.46 -15.12
N GLY A 135 -0.97 28.33 -15.69
CA GLY A 135 0.25 28.28 -16.50
C GLY A 135 0.11 29.06 -17.82
N THR A 136 0.46 30.35 -17.80
CA THR A 136 1.37 30.87 -18.84
C THR A 136 2.61 31.37 -18.14
N GLN A 137 3.68 30.61 -18.34
CA GLN A 137 5.07 30.98 -18.13
C GLN A 137 5.32 32.39 -18.65
N SER A 138 5.66 33.32 -17.76
CA SER A 138 6.25 34.61 -18.12
C SER A 138 7.66 34.61 -17.55
N ASP A 139 8.58 34.05 -18.33
CA ASP A 139 10.01 34.29 -18.21
C ASP A 139 10.26 35.76 -18.62
N TYR A 140 11.02 36.50 -17.82
CA TYR A 140 11.35 37.91 -18.03
C TYR A 140 12.85 38.05 -18.24
#